data_AF-A0A966LFX9-F1
#
_entry.id   AF-A0A966LFX9-F1
#
_cell.length_a   1.000
_cell.length_b   1.000
_cell.length_c   1.000
_cell.angle_alpha   90.00
_cell.angle_beta   90.00
_cell.angle_gamma   90.00
#
_symmetry.space_group_name_H-M   'P 1'
#
loop_
_entity.id
_entity.type
_entity.pdbx_description
1 polymer ?
#
loop_
_entity_poly.entity_id
_entity_poly.type
_entity_poly.pdbx_seq_one_letter_code
_entity_poly.pdbx_strand_id
1 'polypeptide(L)'
;PRGLHPAVTAFIRTRPDLLDTTEDALRRGQMIACTPRSWARVSTILNAVPDCALRHVLIAGTVGEAAAAEFILIAEDIAATVQVADMLAARPADRWALYPASLHGLTALVYALVTLANAETLPQSIEVMEGLRHLADQRDDPAFARLPLGELCTYGFELLIDKALGLGLAEVFRTSAAYAAYAASRPA
;
A
#
# COMPACT_ATOMS: atom_id res chain seq x y z
N PRO A 1 3.60 -13.06 15.87
CA PRO A 1 4.28 -13.29 14.57
C PRO A 1 5.35 -12.21 14.32
N ARG A 2 6.63 -12.50 14.63
CA ARG A 2 7.73 -11.56 14.36
C ARG A 2 8.36 -11.91 13.00
N GLY A 3 8.38 -10.96 12.06
CA GLY A 3 9.18 -11.06 10.81
C GLY A 3 8.48 -11.54 9.54
N LEU A 4 7.16 -11.72 9.51
CA LEU A 4 6.43 -12.00 8.26
C LEU A 4 6.16 -10.71 7.50
N HIS A 5 6.31 -10.76 6.17
CA HIS A 5 6.04 -9.61 5.32
C HIS A 5 4.52 -9.36 5.30
N PRO A 6 4.07 -8.10 5.40
CA PRO A 6 2.63 -7.81 5.48
C PRO A 6 1.84 -8.33 4.28
N ALA A 7 2.41 -8.25 3.07
CA ALA A 7 1.79 -8.81 1.86
C ALA A 7 1.54 -10.33 1.93
N VAL A 8 2.47 -11.09 2.53
CA VAL A 8 2.29 -12.54 2.73
C VAL A 8 1.17 -12.80 3.73
N THR A 9 1.12 -12.04 4.82
CA THR A 9 0.09 -12.20 5.85
C THR A 9 -1.29 -11.91 5.30
N ALA A 10 -1.43 -10.85 4.51
CA ALA A 10 -2.69 -10.48 3.89
C ALA A 10 -3.10 -11.46 2.79
N PHE A 11 -2.17 -11.93 1.96
CA PHE A 11 -2.45 -12.95 0.94
C PHE A 11 -2.97 -14.26 1.55
N ILE A 12 -2.35 -14.73 2.63
CA ILE A 12 -2.78 -15.98 3.28
C ILE A 12 -4.15 -15.84 3.94
N ARG A 13 -4.55 -14.64 4.35
CA ARG A 13 -5.92 -14.39 4.83
C ARG A 13 -6.95 -14.47 3.70
N THR A 14 -6.60 -14.06 2.49
CA THR A 14 -7.51 -14.13 1.33
C THR A 14 -7.50 -15.50 0.67
N ARG A 15 -6.38 -16.23 0.73
CA ARG A 15 -6.17 -17.58 0.19
C ARG A 15 -5.67 -18.56 1.26
N PRO A 16 -6.49 -18.89 2.27
CA PRO A 16 -6.08 -19.82 3.33
C PRO A 16 -5.82 -21.24 2.81
N ASP A 17 -6.42 -21.60 1.67
CA ASP A 17 -6.19 -22.85 0.95
C ASP A 17 -4.74 -22.99 0.46
N LEU A 18 -4.02 -21.88 0.25
CA LEU A 18 -2.62 -21.89 -0.16
C LEU A 18 -1.64 -21.88 1.02
N LEU A 19 -2.11 -21.93 2.28
CA LEU A 19 -1.22 -21.98 3.45
C LEU A 19 -0.45 -23.31 3.54
N ASP A 20 -1.13 -24.42 3.28
CA ASP A 20 -0.56 -25.76 3.28
C ASP A 20 -1.20 -26.60 2.17
N THR A 21 -0.41 -26.93 1.14
CA THR A 21 -0.86 -27.73 0.00
C THR A 21 -0.13 -29.07 -0.08
N THR A 22 0.49 -29.52 1.02
CA THR A 22 1.38 -30.69 1.03
C THR A 22 0.66 -31.96 0.56
N GLU A 23 -0.55 -32.21 1.05
CA GLU A 23 -1.32 -33.40 0.71
C GLU A 23 -1.73 -33.43 -0.78
N ASP A 24 -2.16 -32.28 -1.30
CA ASP A 24 -2.56 -32.15 -2.71
C ASP A 24 -1.36 -32.19 -3.66
N ALA A 25 -0.23 -31.60 -3.28
CA ALA A 25 1.01 -31.68 -4.04
C ALA A 25 1.51 -33.14 -4.13
N LEU A 26 1.47 -33.88 -3.02
CA LEU A 26 1.80 -35.31 -2.99
C LEU A 26 0.88 -36.13 -3.91
N ARG A 27 -0.44 -35.89 -3.84
CA ARG A 27 -1.41 -36.55 -4.73
C ARG A 27 -1.14 -36.28 -6.21
N ARG A 28 -0.66 -35.07 -6.54
CA ARG A 28 -0.39 -34.65 -7.93
C ARG A 28 1.05 -34.91 -8.39
N GLY A 29 1.89 -35.54 -7.55
CA GLY A 29 3.30 -35.80 -7.87
C GLY A 29 4.15 -34.53 -8.03
N GLN A 30 3.74 -33.42 -7.41
CA GLN A 30 4.45 -32.15 -7.46
C GLN A 30 5.59 -32.13 -6.44
N MET A 31 6.77 -31.64 -6.85
CA MET A 31 7.95 -31.56 -5.97
C MET A 31 7.91 -30.39 -4.99
N ILE A 32 7.09 -29.37 -5.25
CA ILE A 32 7.01 -28.16 -4.42
C ILE A 32 5.58 -28.02 -3.90
N ALA A 33 5.45 -27.79 -2.60
CA ALA A 33 4.19 -27.53 -1.93
C ALA A 33 4.28 -26.23 -1.10
N CYS A 34 3.15 -25.58 -0.91
CA CYS A 34 3.04 -24.49 0.05
C CYS A 34 3.00 -25.05 1.46
N THR A 35 3.71 -24.39 2.38
CA THR A 35 3.72 -24.68 3.81
C THR A 35 3.88 -23.35 4.57
N PRO A 36 3.54 -23.28 5.87
CA PRO A 36 3.83 -22.10 6.67
C PRO A 36 5.31 -21.67 6.63
N ARG A 37 6.23 -22.65 6.50
CA ARG A 37 7.67 -22.40 6.38
C ARG A 37 8.04 -21.82 5.01
N SER A 38 7.46 -22.29 3.91
CA SER A 38 7.73 -21.72 2.58
C SER A 38 7.24 -20.26 2.51
N TRP A 39 6.10 -19.93 3.10
CA TRP A 39 5.60 -18.55 3.20
C TRP A 39 6.46 -17.65 4.10
N ALA A 40 7.02 -18.19 5.18
CA ALA A 40 8.01 -17.47 5.97
C ALA A 40 9.27 -17.16 5.12
N ARG A 41 9.72 -18.09 4.26
CA ARG A 41 10.83 -17.84 3.33
C ARG A 41 10.48 -16.81 2.25
N VAL A 42 9.25 -16.80 1.73
CA VAL A 42 8.77 -15.74 0.83
C VAL A 42 8.87 -14.38 1.51
N SER A 43 8.51 -14.28 2.79
CA SER A 43 8.68 -13.04 3.57
C SER A 43 10.15 -12.61 3.65
N THR A 44 11.09 -13.55 3.85
CA THR A 44 12.53 -13.25 3.82
C THR A 44 13.00 -12.76 2.44
N ILE A 45 12.53 -13.39 1.36
CA ILE A 45 12.86 -12.99 -0.02
C ILE A 45 12.38 -11.56 -0.30
N LEU A 46 11.15 -11.23 0.06
CA LEU A 46 10.58 -9.89 -0.13
C LEU A 46 11.40 -8.81 0.60
N ASN A 47 11.89 -9.11 1.80
CA ASN A 47 12.69 -8.18 2.58
C ASN A 47 14.14 -8.03 2.09
N ALA A 48 14.71 -9.08 1.49
CA ALA A 48 16.14 -9.14 1.17
C ALA A 48 16.48 -8.86 -0.31
N VAL A 49 15.52 -9.03 -1.23
CA VAL A 49 15.78 -9.03 -2.68
C VAL A 49 15.08 -7.85 -3.35
N PRO A 50 15.79 -6.73 -3.60
CA PRO A 50 15.18 -5.54 -4.20
C PRO A 50 14.88 -5.73 -5.70
N ASP A 51 15.65 -6.53 -6.43
CA ASP A 51 15.42 -6.79 -7.85
C ASP A 51 14.12 -7.57 -8.07
N CYS A 52 13.20 -7.02 -8.86
CA CYS A 52 11.86 -7.57 -9.04
C CYS A 52 11.88 -8.92 -9.78
N ALA A 53 12.63 -9.00 -10.89
CA ALA A 53 12.68 -10.21 -11.71
C ALA A 53 13.28 -11.40 -10.95
N LEU A 54 14.40 -11.17 -10.25
CA LEU A 54 15.04 -12.17 -9.40
C LEU A 54 14.12 -12.60 -8.25
N ARG A 55 13.41 -11.65 -7.63
CA ARG A 55 12.46 -11.94 -6.55
C ARG A 55 11.36 -12.88 -7.01
N HIS A 56 10.78 -12.66 -8.20
CA HIS A 56 9.75 -13.53 -8.75
C HIS A 56 10.24 -14.97 -8.95
N VAL A 57 11.44 -15.14 -9.50
CA VAL A 57 12.07 -16.47 -9.68
C VAL A 57 12.27 -17.17 -8.34
N LEU A 58 12.75 -16.46 -7.33
CA LEU A 58 12.98 -17.03 -5.99
C LEU A 58 11.68 -17.42 -5.29
N ILE A 59 10.60 -16.65 -5.47
CA ILE A 59 9.28 -16.96 -4.92
C ILE A 59 8.72 -18.21 -5.61
N ALA A 60 8.77 -18.28 -6.95
CA ALA A 60 8.34 -19.46 -7.72
C ALA A 60 9.05 -20.74 -7.28
N GLY A 61 10.38 -20.69 -7.08
CA GLY A 61 11.15 -21.82 -6.56
C GLY A 61 10.83 -22.20 -5.11
N THR A 62 10.13 -21.34 -4.36
CA THR A 62 9.81 -21.54 -2.93
C THR A 62 8.41 -22.11 -2.71
N VAL A 63 7.41 -21.64 -3.48
CA VAL A 63 5.99 -22.02 -3.30
C VAL A 63 5.38 -22.71 -4.53
N GLY A 64 6.14 -22.83 -5.61
CA GLY A 64 5.69 -23.35 -6.90
C GLY A 64 5.15 -22.26 -7.81
N GLU A 65 5.28 -22.46 -9.12
CA GLU A 65 4.92 -21.47 -10.15
C GLU A 65 3.49 -20.96 -10.04
N ALA A 66 2.52 -21.86 -9.84
CA ALA A 66 1.11 -21.48 -9.79
C ALA A 66 0.78 -20.58 -8.58
N ALA A 67 1.21 -20.98 -7.37
CA ALA A 67 1.01 -20.20 -6.17
C ALA A 67 1.80 -18.89 -6.20
N ALA A 68 2.99 -18.90 -6.80
CA ALA A 68 3.81 -17.70 -6.96
C ALA A 68 3.19 -16.70 -7.93
N ALA A 69 2.70 -17.14 -9.09
CA ALA A 69 2.05 -16.26 -10.07
C ALA A 69 0.82 -15.59 -9.45
N GLU A 70 0.01 -16.35 -8.71
CA GLU A 70 -1.15 -15.80 -8.02
C GLU A 70 -0.75 -14.85 -6.89
N PHE A 71 0.26 -15.23 -6.09
CA PHE A 71 0.81 -14.36 -5.06
C PHE A 71 1.33 -13.06 -5.67
N ILE A 72 2.12 -13.08 -6.74
CA ILE A 72 2.68 -11.89 -7.37
C ILE A 72 1.57 -10.96 -7.86
N LEU A 73 0.56 -11.51 -8.54
CA LEU A 73 -0.58 -10.74 -9.04
C LEU A 73 -1.32 -10.02 -7.91
N ILE A 74 -1.54 -10.71 -6.79
CA ILE A 74 -2.31 -10.18 -5.66
C ILE A 74 -1.42 -9.37 -4.70
N ALA A 75 -0.12 -9.67 -4.61
CA ALA A 75 0.81 -9.06 -3.67
C ALA A 75 1.12 -7.61 -4.02
N GLU A 76 1.06 -7.23 -5.30
CA GLU A 76 1.17 -5.83 -5.71
C GLU A 76 -0.02 -5.01 -5.18
N ASP A 77 -1.24 -5.50 -5.38
CA ASP A 77 -2.47 -4.89 -4.87
C ASP A 77 -2.51 -4.87 -3.33
N ILE A 78 -2.09 -5.96 -2.71
CA ILE A 78 -2.02 -6.08 -1.26
C ILE A 78 -0.91 -5.18 -0.70
N ALA A 79 0.27 -5.10 -1.33
CA ALA A 79 1.34 -4.23 -0.85
C ALA A 79 0.91 -2.76 -0.90
N ALA A 80 0.21 -2.35 -1.97
CA ALA A 80 -0.40 -1.03 -2.06
C ALA A 80 -1.44 -0.82 -0.93
N THR A 81 -2.35 -1.77 -0.71
CA THR A 81 -3.40 -1.68 0.31
C THR A 81 -2.85 -1.68 1.75
N VAL A 82 -1.84 -2.51 2.03
CA VAL A 82 -1.23 -2.64 3.36
C VAL A 82 -0.36 -1.44 3.68
N GLN A 83 0.38 -0.89 2.71
CA GLN A 83 1.08 0.38 2.93
C GLN A 83 0.11 1.51 3.30
N VAL A 84 -1.06 1.59 2.64
CA VAL A 84 -2.07 2.59 3.01
C VAL A 84 -2.64 2.33 4.41
N ALA A 85 -2.94 1.08 4.76
CA ALA A 85 -3.43 0.75 6.10
C ALA A 85 -2.43 1.12 7.21
N ASP A 86 -1.15 0.77 7.02
CA ASP A 86 -0.07 1.13 7.94
C ASP A 86 0.08 2.65 8.04
N MET A 87 -0.07 3.36 6.93
CA MET A 87 0.02 4.82 6.87
C MET A 87 -1.14 5.52 7.57
N LEU A 88 -2.37 5.03 7.40
CA LEU A 88 -3.56 5.54 8.09
C LEU A 88 -3.47 5.29 9.60
N ALA A 89 -2.90 4.16 10.02
CA ALA A 89 -2.70 3.80 11.43
C ALA A 89 -1.48 4.49 12.09
N ALA A 90 -0.48 4.91 11.30
CA ALA A 90 0.71 5.57 11.81
C ALA A 90 0.40 6.95 12.40
N ARG A 91 1.17 7.34 13.43
CA ARG A 91 1.14 8.71 13.97
C ARG A 91 1.62 9.69 12.90
N PRO A 92 1.10 10.93 12.84
CA PRO A 92 1.47 11.90 11.80
C PRO A 92 2.98 12.06 11.57
N ALA A 93 3.77 12.12 12.65
CA ALA A 93 5.24 12.25 12.57
C ALA A 93 5.94 11.02 11.97
N ASP A 94 5.37 9.82 12.10
CA ASP A 94 5.96 8.57 11.60
C ASP A 94 5.59 8.32 10.13
N ARG A 95 4.55 9.00 9.60
CA ARG A 95 4.04 8.81 8.23
C ARG A 95 5.04 9.23 7.15
N TRP A 96 5.94 10.17 7.45
CA TRP A 96 6.89 10.69 6.45
C TRP A 96 7.74 9.58 5.82
N ALA A 97 8.17 8.60 6.63
CA ALA A 97 8.95 7.46 6.15
C ALA A 97 8.14 6.48 5.28
N LEU A 98 6.80 6.54 5.35
CA LEU A 98 5.89 5.62 4.66
C LEU A 98 5.44 6.14 3.29
N TYR A 99 5.62 7.43 2.99
CA TYR A 99 5.31 7.95 1.66
C TYR A 99 6.23 7.33 0.59
N PRO A 100 5.67 6.90 -0.54
CA PRO A 100 6.45 6.46 -1.70
C PRO A 100 7.44 7.55 -2.18
N ALA A 101 8.61 7.13 -2.64
CA ALA A 101 9.66 8.05 -3.10
C ALA A 101 9.57 8.43 -4.59
N SER A 102 8.61 7.88 -5.33
CA SER A 102 8.45 8.11 -6.77
C SER A 102 7.08 8.71 -7.07
N LEU A 103 7.00 9.52 -8.14
CA LEU A 103 5.73 10.07 -8.61
C LEU A 103 4.69 8.98 -8.88
N HIS A 104 5.09 7.88 -9.52
CA HIS A 104 4.19 6.76 -9.77
C HIS A 104 3.66 6.13 -8.47
N GLY A 105 4.51 5.95 -7.47
CA GLY A 105 4.10 5.43 -6.16
C GLY A 105 3.18 6.40 -5.42
N LEU A 106 3.45 7.71 -5.47
CA LEU A 106 2.60 8.73 -4.87
C LEU A 106 1.23 8.80 -5.58
N THR A 107 1.19 8.67 -6.90
CA THR A 107 -0.05 8.55 -7.67
C THR A 107 -0.84 7.29 -7.27
N ALA A 108 -0.18 6.14 -7.13
CA ALA A 108 -0.82 4.91 -6.66
C ALA A 108 -1.40 5.07 -5.24
N LEU A 109 -0.66 5.74 -4.34
CA LEU A 109 -1.13 6.08 -3.00
C LEU A 109 -2.40 6.94 -3.04
N VAL A 110 -2.46 7.98 -3.89
CA VAL A 110 -3.66 8.81 -4.07
C VAL A 110 -4.88 7.96 -4.44
N TYR A 111 -4.75 7.11 -5.46
CA TYR A 111 -5.86 6.23 -5.86
C TYR A 111 -6.25 5.23 -4.77
N ALA A 112 -5.28 4.67 -4.04
CA ALA A 112 -5.54 3.75 -2.94
C ALA A 112 -6.29 4.43 -1.78
N LEU A 113 -5.89 5.65 -1.40
CA LEU A 113 -6.59 6.46 -0.39
C LEU A 113 -8.02 6.76 -0.82
N VAL A 114 -8.22 7.22 -2.06
CA VAL A 114 -9.55 7.47 -2.61
C VAL A 114 -10.38 6.19 -2.60
N THR A 115 -9.81 5.05 -3.01
CA THR A 115 -10.52 3.76 -3.07
C THR A 115 -10.93 3.27 -1.68
N LEU A 116 -10.06 3.40 -0.68
CA LEU A 116 -10.29 2.92 0.69
C LEU A 116 -11.06 3.90 1.58
N ALA A 117 -11.24 5.16 1.14
CA ALA A 117 -11.96 6.17 1.90
C ALA A 117 -13.42 5.77 2.18
N ASN A 118 -13.78 5.77 3.46
CA ASN A 118 -15.12 5.58 3.98
C ASN A 118 -15.29 6.44 5.26
N ALA A 119 -16.41 6.34 5.96
CA ALA A 119 -16.67 7.16 7.15
C ALA A 119 -15.58 7.04 8.24
N GLU A 120 -14.93 5.88 8.37
CA GLU A 120 -13.91 5.61 9.38
C GLU A 120 -12.50 6.06 8.96
N THR A 121 -12.18 5.94 7.67
CA THR A 121 -10.83 6.18 7.13
C THR A 121 -10.65 7.58 6.54
N LEU A 122 -11.74 8.24 6.15
CA LEU A 122 -11.71 9.54 5.46
C LEU A 122 -10.94 10.63 6.23
N PRO A 123 -11.07 10.80 7.57
CA PRO A 123 -10.28 11.79 8.30
C PRO A 123 -8.77 11.62 8.11
N GLN A 124 -8.27 10.39 8.26
CA GLN A 124 -6.86 10.05 8.09
C GLN A 124 -6.44 10.13 6.62
N SER A 125 -7.32 9.77 5.69
CA SER A 125 -7.07 9.95 4.26
C SER A 125 -6.86 11.43 3.89
N ILE A 126 -7.62 12.34 4.50
CA ILE A 126 -7.46 13.79 4.30
C ILE A 126 -6.10 14.26 4.85
N GLU A 127 -5.69 13.80 6.04
CA GLU A 127 -4.38 14.13 6.62
C GLU A 127 -3.22 13.62 5.76
N VAL A 128 -3.33 12.40 5.23
CA VAL A 128 -2.32 11.83 4.33
C VAL A 128 -2.30 12.57 2.99
N MET A 129 -3.47 12.93 2.45
CA MET A 129 -3.53 13.69 1.20
C MET A 129 -2.86 15.06 1.37
N GLU A 130 -3.12 15.73 2.49
CA GLU A 130 -2.52 17.03 2.83
C GLU A 130 -0.99 16.92 2.94
N GLY A 131 -0.49 15.89 3.62
CA GLY A 131 0.94 15.71 3.84
C GLY A 131 1.77 15.54 2.56
N LEU A 132 1.19 15.08 1.44
CA LEU A 132 1.89 14.92 0.15
C LEU A 132 2.68 16.17 -0.25
N ARG A 133 2.11 17.35 -0.05
CA ARG A 133 2.70 18.62 -0.48
C ARG A 133 3.92 19.03 0.35
N HIS A 134 4.06 18.51 1.57
CA HIS A 134 5.11 18.86 2.52
C HIS A 134 6.29 17.88 2.45
N LEU A 135 6.24 16.88 1.57
CA LEU A 135 7.29 15.86 1.49
C LEU A 135 8.67 16.43 1.18
N ALA A 136 8.74 17.48 0.35
CA ALA A 136 10.00 18.15 0.04
C ALA A 136 10.62 18.85 1.26
N ASP A 137 9.79 19.28 2.23
CA ASP A 137 10.25 19.96 3.45
C ASP A 137 10.59 18.96 4.56
N GLN A 138 9.91 17.81 4.59
CA GLN A 138 9.99 16.83 5.68
C GLN A 138 10.99 15.69 5.39
N ARG A 139 11.36 15.46 4.13
CA ARG A 139 12.32 14.43 3.75
C ARG A 139 13.52 15.05 3.05
N ASP A 140 14.71 14.73 3.55
CA ASP A 140 15.99 15.09 2.94
C ASP A 140 16.28 14.22 1.70
N ASP A 141 15.46 14.36 0.66
CA ASP A 141 15.66 13.76 -0.65
C ASP A 141 15.37 14.80 -1.74
N PRO A 142 16.41 15.24 -2.50
CA PRO A 142 16.27 16.27 -3.52
C PRO A 142 15.40 15.84 -4.71
N ALA A 143 15.02 14.56 -4.81
CA ALA A 143 14.03 14.12 -5.78
C ALA A 143 12.66 14.76 -5.52
N PHE A 144 12.22 14.88 -4.27
CA PHE A 144 10.88 15.40 -3.94
C PHE A 144 10.68 16.86 -4.34
N ALA A 145 11.71 17.70 -4.20
CA ALA A 145 11.66 19.11 -4.61
C ALA A 145 11.42 19.30 -6.12
N ARG A 146 11.65 18.26 -6.94
CA ARG A 146 11.41 18.27 -8.39
C ARG A 146 10.06 17.67 -8.78
N LEU A 147 9.31 17.11 -7.84
CA LEU A 147 8.02 16.47 -8.11
C LEU A 147 6.87 17.48 -8.04
N PRO A 148 5.82 17.30 -8.87
CA PRO A 148 4.61 18.13 -8.85
C PRO A 148 3.70 17.77 -7.66
N LEU A 149 4.22 17.90 -6.43
CA LEU A 149 3.52 17.45 -5.21
C LEU A 149 2.25 18.27 -4.94
N GLY A 150 2.27 19.57 -5.27
CA GLY A 150 1.12 20.46 -5.12
C GLY A 150 -0.02 20.11 -6.09
N GLU A 151 0.30 19.83 -7.36
CA GLU A 151 -0.70 19.38 -8.34
C GLU A 151 -1.24 18.00 -7.97
N LEU A 152 -0.38 17.07 -7.55
CA LEU A 152 -0.79 15.73 -7.14
C LEU A 152 -1.73 15.75 -5.92
N CYS A 153 -1.40 16.56 -4.91
CA CYS A 153 -2.24 16.78 -3.74
C CYS A 153 -3.60 17.37 -4.14
N THR A 154 -3.61 18.36 -5.04
CA THR A 154 -4.84 18.98 -5.55
C THR A 154 -5.72 18.00 -6.29
N TYR A 155 -5.14 17.24 -7.22
CA TYR A 155 -5.83 16.18 -7.95
C TYR A 155 -6.43 15.14 -7.01
N GLY A 156 -5.66 14.68 -6.01
CA GLY A 156 -6.15 13.72 -5.03
C GLY A 156 -7.30 14.26 -4.19
N PHE A 157 -7.28 15.53 -3.80
CA PHE A 157 -8.39 16.17 -3.10
C PHE A 157 -9.66 16.27 -3.96
N GLU A 158 -9.53 16.58 -5.25
CA GLU A 158 -10.68 16.63 -6.17
C GLU A 158 -11.40 15.27 -6.23
N LEU A 159 -10.65 14.17 -6.38
CA LEU A 159 -11.20 12.82 -6.36
C LEU A 159 -11.82 12.43 -5.00
N LEU A 160 -11.16 12.80 -3.91
CA LEU A 160 -11.60 12.44 -2.56
C LEU A 160 -12.88 13.19 -2.18
N ILE A 161 -13.01 14.45 -2.58
CA ILE A 161 -14.22 15.27 -2.41
C ILE A 161 -15.37 14.68 -3.22
N ASP A 162 -15.15 14.37 -4.49
CA ASP A 162 -16.17 13.76 -5.36
C ASP A 162 -16.73 12.47 -4.73
N LYS A 163 -15.84 11.59 -4.27
CA LYS A 163 -16.25 10.36 -3.57
C LYS A 163 -17.02 10.66 -2.29
N ALA A 164 -16.54 11.59 -1.45
CA ALA A 164 -17.20 11.91 -0.19
C ALA A 164 -18.59 12.51 -0.40
N LEU A 165 -18.79 13.32 -1.43
CA LEU A 165 -20.11 13.81 -1.84
C LEU A 165 -21.03 12.64 -2.21
N GLY A 166 -20.53 11.71 -3.02
CA GLY A 166 -21.27 10.50 -3.40
C GLY A 166 -21.65 9.61 -2.21
N LEU A 167 -20.89 9.65 -1.11
CA LEU A 167 -21.15 8.89 0.12
C LEU A 167 -21.90 9.70 1.21
N GLY A 168 -22.22 10.98 0.97
CA GLY A 168 -22.83 11.84 1.99
C GLY A 168 -21.90 12.21 3.15
N LEU A 169 -20.58 12.16 2.95
CA LEU A 169 -19.54 12.40 3.96
C LEU A 169 -18.91 13.81 3.87
N ALA A 170 -19.55 14.75 3.19
CA ALA A 170 -19.03 16.11 2.97
C ALA A 170 -18.70 16.86 4.28
N GLU A 171 -19.44 16.57 5.36
CA GLU A 171 -19.22 17.18 6.67
C GLU A 171 -17.82 16.89 7.25
N VAL A 172 -17.23 15.74 6.92
CA VAL A 172 -15.89 15.36 7.38
C VAL A 172 -14.84 16.36 6.87
N PHE A 173 -14.99 16.83 5.63
CA PHE A 173 -14.12 17.87 5.06
C PHE A 173 -14.29 19.21 5.77
N ARG A 174 -15.54 19.58 6.08
CA ARG A 174 -15.86 20.86 6.75
C ARG A 174 -15.18 20.98 8.12
N THR A 175 -15.04 19.87 8.85
CA THR A 175 -14.42 19.85 10.18
C THR A 175 -12.92 19.53 10.15
N SER A 176 -12.34 19.23 8.99
CA SER A 176 -10.95 18.80 8.89
C SER A 176 -9.98 19.99 8.90
N ALA A 177 -9.10 20.03 9.90
CA ALA A 177 -8.01 21.02 9.98
C ALA A 177 -7.01 20.87 8.83
N ALA A 178 -6.71 19.63 8.42
CA ALA A 178 -5.83 19.35 7.28
C ALA A 178 -6.44 19.88 5.97
N TYR A 179 -7.74 19.67 5.75
CA TYR A 179 -8.40 20.25 4.57
C TYR A 179 -8.43 21.78 4.61
N ALA A 180 -8.66 22.38 5.79
CA ALA A 180 -8.62 23.83 5.94
C ALA A 180 -7.22 24.41 5.64
N ALA A 181 -6.15 23.75 6.08
CA ALA A 181 -4.78 24.11 5.76
C ALA A 181 -4.50 24.02 4.25
N TYR A 182 -4.95 22.95 3.60
CA TYR A 182 -4.91 22.81 2.15
C TYR A 182 -5.65 23.96 1.45
N ALA A 183 -6.91 24.23 1.82
CA ALA A 183 -7.74 25.25 1.18
C ALA A 183 -7.16 26.67 1.33
N ALA A 184 -6.58 27.00 2.49
CA ALA A 184 -5.98 28.32 2.75
C ALA A 184 -4.74 28.63 1.89
N SER A 185 -4.09 27.59 1.38
CA SER A 185 -2.85 27.71 0.62
C SER A 185 -3.05 27.70 -0.91
N ARG A 186 -4.28 27.51 -1.39
CA ARG A 186 -4.63 27.59 -2.81
C ARG A 186 -4.68 29.08 -3.18
N PRO A 187 -3.91 29.56 -4.18
CA PRO A 187 -4.16 30.89 -4.72
C PRO A 187 -5.56 30.93 -5.35
N ALA A 188 -6.27 32.04 -5.14
CA ALA A 188 -7.62 32.29 -5.66
C ALA A 188 -7.66 32.38 -7.19
#